data_AF-A0A7S0W4M8-F1
#
_entry.id   AF-A0A7S0W4M8-F1
#
_cell.length_a   1.000
_cell.length_b   1.000
_cell.length_c   1.000
_cell.angle_alpha   90.00
_cell.angle_beta   90.00
_cell.angle_gamma   90.00
#
_symmetry.space_group_name_H-M   'P 1'
#
loop_
_entity.id
_entity.type
_entity.pdbx_description
1 polymer ?
#
loop_
_entity_poly.entity_id
_entity_poly.type
_entity_poly.pdbx_seq_one_letter_code
_entity_poly.pdbx_strand_id
1 'polypeptide(L)'
;IEGPLMDGMNVVGDLFGSGKMFLPQVVKSARVMKQAVAWLEPYMEEEKQRLGTVDVSNGKVLMATVKGDVHDIGKNIVGVVLACNGYEILDLGVMVAAETILDTAEKEGVDII
;
A
#
# COMPACT_ATOMS: atom_id res chain seq x y z
N ILE A 1 -11.08 9.62 -5.96
CA ILE A 1 -10.04 8.58 -6.15
C ILE A 1 -10.62 7.34 -6.82
N GLU A 2 -11.76 6.83 -6.37
CA GLU A 2 -12.37 5.56 -6.79
C GLU A 2 -12.87 5.47 -8.25
N GLY A 3 -12.82 6.56 -9.03
CA GLY A 3 -13.17 6.55 -10.46
C GLY A 3 -11.93 6.46 -11.35
N PRO A 4 -11.56 7.54 -12.06
CA PRO A 4 -10.56 7.49 -13.15
C PRO A 4 -9.18 6.99 -12.73
N LEU A 5 -8.80 7.17 -11.46
CA LEU A 5 -7.52 6.73 -10.92
C LEU A 5 -7.51 5.21 -10.66
N MET A 6 -8.56 4.67 -10.04
CA MET A 6 -8.70 3.23 -9.82
C MET A 6 -8.95 2.47 -11.12
N ASP A 7 -9.75 3.03 -12.04
CA ASP A 7 -9.93 2.45 -13.39
C ASP A 7 -8.59 2.30 -14.12
N GLY A 8 -7.73 3.32 -14.03
CA GLY A 8 -6.37 3.26 -14.57
C GLY A 8 -5.51 2.18 -13.91
N MET A 9 -5.60 2.04 -12.59
CA MET A 9 -4.86 1.00 -11.86
C MET A 9 -5.37 -0.42 -12.15
N ASN A 10 -6.67 -0.60 -12.38
CA ASN A 10 -7.25 -1.88 -12.79
C ASN A 10 -6.69 -2.33 -14.14
N VAL A 11 -6.63 -1.42 -15.13
CA VAL A 11 -6.03 -1.70 -16.43
C VAL A 11 -4.54 -2.06 -16.29
N VAL A 12 -3.80 -1.35 -15.43
CA VAL A 12 -2.39 -1.69 -15.13
C VAL A 12 -2.27 -3.09 -14.54
N GLY A 13 -3.16 -3.46 -13.61
CA GLY A 13 -3.24 -4.79 -13.02
C GLY A 13 -3.50 -5.89 -14.06
N ASP A 14 -4.49 -5.71 -14.93
CA ASP A 14 -4.83 -6.65 -15.99
C ASP A 14 -3.69 -6.85 -16.99
N LEU A 15 -3.02 -5.75 -17.37
CA LEU A 15 -1.88 -5.81 -18.28
C LEU A 15 -0.66 -6.48 -17.64
N PHE A 16 -0.43 -6.28 -16.35
CA PHE A 16 0.62 -6.98 -15.61
C PHE A 16 0.31 -8.48 -15.48
N GLY A 17 -0.91 -8.83 -15.06
CA GLY A 17 -1.35 -10.22 -14.91
C GLY A 17 -1.37 -11.01 -16.22
N SER A 18 -1.61 -10.35 -17.35
CA SER A 18 -1.53 -10.94 -18.69
C SER A 18 -0.13 -10.91 -19.33
N GLY A 19 0.89 -10.43 -18.61
CA GLY A 19 2.27 -10.36 -19.11
C GLY A 19 2.53 -9.32 -20.20
N LYS A 20 1.59 -8.37 -20.40
CA LYS A 20 1.69 -7.28 -21.39
C LYS A 20 2.34 -6.01 -20.82
N MET A 21 2.49 -5.93 -19.50
CA MET A 21 3.19 -4.87 -18.80
C MET A 21 4.17 -5.49 -17.80
N PHE A 22 5.33 -4.86 -17.63
CA PHE A 22 6.39 -5.32 -16.74
C PHE A 22 6.49 -4.45 -15.49
N LEU A 23 7.14 -5.00 -14.46
CA LEU A 23 7.31 -4.34 -13.17
C LEU A 23 7.81 -2.88 -13.25
N PRO A 24 8.80 -2.51 -14.09
CA PRO A 24 9.23 -1.11 -14.19
C PRO A 24 8.12 -0.15 -14.66
N GLN A 25 7.19 -0.64 -15.48
CA GLN A 25 6.04 0.14 -15.96
C GLN A 25 4.97 0.25 -14.87
N VAL A 26 4.70 -0.84 -14.14
CA VAL A 26 3.76 -0.84 -13.00
C VAL A 26 4.20 0.15 -11.94
N VAL A 27 5.49 0.14 -11.55
CA VAL A 27 6.05 1.08 -10.58
C VAL A 27 5.95 2.53 -11.07
N LYS A 28 6.14 2.76 -12.38
CA LYS A 28 6.00 4.10 -12.96
C LYS A 28 4.55 4.60 -12.92
N SER A 29 3.57 3.74 -13.19
CA SER A 29 2.14 4.05 -13.07
C SER A 29 1.74 4.31 -11.61
N ALA A 30 2.21 3.48 -10.68
CA ALA A 30 2.02 3.67 -9.24
C ALA A 30 2.55 5.04 -8.74
N ARG A 31 3.66 5.53 -9.33
CA ARG A 31 4.19 6.86 -9.00
C ARG A 31 3.23 7.98 -9.42
N VAL A 32 2.59 7.88 -10.58
CA VAL A 32 1.58 8.84 -11.05
C VAL A 32 0.35 8.81 -10.14
N MET A 33 -0.11 7.61 -9.77
CA MET A 33 -1.20 7.42 -8.81
C MET A 33 -0.88 8.12 -7.47
N LYS A 34 0.31 7.87 -6.90
CA LYS A 34 0.75 8.49 -5.64
C LYS A 34 0.78 10.03 -5.74
N GLN A 35 1.28 10.58 -6.85
CA GLN A 35 1.32 12.03 -7.05
C GLN A 35 -0.09 12.64 -7.14
N ALA A 36 -1.00 11.97 -7.84
CA ALA A 36 -2.39 12.43 -7.94
C ALA A 36 -3.13 12.38 -6.60
N VAL A 37 -2.94 11.31 -5.82
CA VAL A 37 -3.52 11.19 -4.47
C VAL A 37 -2.94 12.25 -3.53
N ALA A 38 -1.62 12.46 -3.53
CA ALA A 38 -0.98 13.50 -2.71
C ALA A 38 -1.51 14.91 -3.03
N TRP A 39 -1.90 15.16 -4.28
CA TRP A 39 -2.54 16.43 -4.65
C TRP A 39 -3.98 16.55 -4.13
N LEU A 40 -4.71 15.43 -4.07
CA LEU A 40 -6.11 15.38 -3.61
C LEU A 40 -6.25 15.32 -2.09
N GLU A 41 -5.23 14.84 -1.38
CA GLU A 41 -5.16 14.70 0.08
C GLU A 41 -5.71 15.90 0.87
N PRO A 42 -5.30 17.16 0.62
CA PRO A 42 -5.82 18.31 1.39
C PRO A 42 -7.32 18.51 1.19
N TYR A 43 -7.84 18.27 -0.01
CA TYR A 43 -9.27 18.40 -0.31
C TYR A 43 -10.10 17.27 0.31
N MET A 44 -9.54 16.06 0.35
CA MET A 44 -10.16 14.94 1.03
C MET A 44 -10.24 15.18 2.53
N GLU A 45 -9.19 15.74 3.13
CA GLU A 45 -9.18 16.06 4.56
C GLU A 45 -10.21 17.14 4.92
N GLU A 46 -10.32 18.18 4.08
CA GLU A 46 -11.35 19.22 4.21
C GLU A 46 -12.78 18.64 4.07
N GLU A 47 -12.99 17.76 3.09
CA GLU A 47 -14.26 17.07 2.88
C GLU A 47 -14.63 16.15 4.06
N LYS A 48 -13.65 15.40 4.60
CA LYS A 48 -13.83 14.54 5.79
C LYS A 48 -14.20 15.35 7.03
N GLN A 49 -13.53 16.48 7.26
CA GLN A 49 -13.87 17.39 8.35
C GLN A 49 -15.29 17.95 8.20
N ARG A 50 -15.71 18.26 6.97
CA ARG A 50 -17.05 18.75 6.67
C ARG A 50 -18.14 17.68 6.86
N LEU A 51 -17.85 16.44 6.49
CA LEU A 51 -18.81 15.32 6.54
C LEU A 51 -18.78 14.55 7.86
N GLY A 52 -17.77 14.77 8.71
CA GLY A 52 -17.58 14.03 9.96
C GLY A 52 -17.23 12.55 9.76
N THR A 53 -16.78 12.17 8.57
CA THR A 53 -16.47 10.78 8.19
C THR A 53 -14.96 10.56 8.13
N VAL A 54 -14.46 9.61 8.92
CA VAL A 54 -13.06 9.15 8.88
C VAL A 54 -12.94 8.09 7.78
N ASP A 55 -11.92 8.17 6.93
CA ASP A 55 -11.69 7.21 5.82
C ASP A 55 -11.61 5.77 6.36
N VAL A 56 -12.24 4.83 5.66
CA VAL A 56 -12.17 3.40 5.99
C VAL A 56 -11.10 2.78 5.09
N SER A 57 -9.92 2.54 5.66
CA SER A 57 -8.90 1.69 5.04
C SER A 57 -9.49 0.30 4.72
N ASN A 58 -9.05 -0.34 3.63
CA ASN A 58 -9.41 -1.73 3.31
C ASN A 58 -8.80 -2.76 4.29
N GLY A 59 -7.92 -2.29 5.19
CA GLY A 59 -7.25 -3.06 6.22
C GLY A 59 -5.82 -2.58 6.41
N LYS A 60 -5.25 -2.87 7.58
CA LYS A 60 -3.87 -2.56 7.94
C LYS A 60 -3.01 -3.82 7.82
N VAL A 61 -1.97 -3.75 7.00
CA VAL A 61 -1.06 -4.86 6.70
C VAL A 61 0.31 -4.55 7.28
N LEU A 62 0.79 -5.41 8.17
CA LEU A 62 2.17 -5.40 8.63
C LEU A 62 3.04 -6.18 7.65
N MET A 63 4.22 -5.66 7.32
CA MET A 63 5.19 -6.35 6.48
C MET A 63 6.56 -6.35 7.14
N ALA A 64 7.27 -7.47 7.08
CA ALA A 64 8.63 -7.59 7.62
C ALA A 64 9.43 -8.64 6.85
N THR A 65 10.72 -8.38 6.62
CA THR A 65 11.67 -9.44 6.23
C THR A 65 12.25 -10.05 7.51
N VAL A 66 12.10 -11.37 7.64
CA VAL A 66 12.38 -12.12 8.88
C VAL A 66 13.85 -12.05 9.31
N LYS A 67 14.10 -12.34 10.60
CA LYS A 67 15.43 -12.37 11.19
C LYS A 67 16.41 -13.22 10.38
N GLY A 68 17.56 -12.62 10.08
CA GLY A 68 18.62 -13.26 9.29
C GLY A 68 18.45 -13.12 7.77
N ASP A 69 17.34 -12.53 7.31
CA ASP A 69 17.11 -12.23 5.91
C ASP A 69 17.16 -10.70 5.66
N VAL A 70 17.78 -10.32 4.55
CA VAL A 70 17.96 -8.93 4.07
C VAL A 70 17.24 -8.66 2.77
N HIS A 71 16.69 -9.68 2.12
CA HIS A 71 16.03 -9.52 0.82
C HIS A 71 14.68 -8.80 1.02
N ASP A 72 14.55 -7.60 0.47
CA ASP A 72 13.39 -6.74 0.67
C ASP A 72 12.73 -6.26 -0.63
N ILE A 73 13.33 -6.53 -1.79
CA ILE A 73 12.80 -6.05 -3.08
C ILE A 73 11.36 -6.52 -3.30
N GLY A 74 11.08 -7.81 -3.07
CA GLY A 74 9.73 -8.38 -3.18
C GLY A 74 8.75 -7.75 -2.18
N LYS A 75 9.18 -7.61 -0.92
CA LYS A 75 8.42 -6.95 0.16
C LYS A 75 8.02 -5.53 -0.24
N ASN A 76 8.98 -4.74 -0.71
CA ASN A 76 8.76 -3.34 -1.07
C ASN A 76 7.82 -3.20 -2.29
N ILE A 77 7.93 -4.11 -3.27
CA ILE A 77 7.00 -4.15 -4.41
C ILE A 77 5.57 -4.44 -3.93
N VAL A 78 5.40 -5.47 -3.10
CA VAL A 78 4.07 -5.85 -2.57
C VAL A 78 3.49 -4.72 -1.72
N GLY A 79 4.29 -4.09 -0.85
CA GLY A 79 3.85 -2.96 -0.04
C GLY A 79 3.36 -1.78 -0.88
N VAL A 80 4.06 -1.44 -1.97
CA VAL A 80 3.60 -0.39 -2.91
C VAL A 80 2.29 -0.79 -3.59
N VAL A 81 2.15 -2.03 -4.04
CA VAL A 81 0.94 -2.51 -4.71
C VAL A 81 -0.26 -2.48 -3.75
N LEU A 82 -0.11 -2.95 -2.52
CA LEU A 82 -1.18 -2.94 -1.52
C LEU A 82 -1.58 -1.52 -1.13
N ALA A 83 -0.62 -0.62 -0.92
CA ALA A 83 -0.90 0.79 -0.66
C ALA A 83 -1.67 1.45 -1.82
N CYS A 84 -1.32 1.12 -3.08
CA CYS A 84 -2.07 1.59 -4.24
C CYS A 84 -3.51 1.05 -4.31
N ASN A 85 -3.86 0.01 -3.54
CA ASN A 85 -5.19 -0.59 -3.47
C ASN A 85 -5.93 -0.25 -2.15
N GLY A 86 -5.51 0.80 -1.45
CA GLY A 86 -6.26 1.33 -0.30
C GLY A 86 -6.01 0.59 1.03
N TYR A 87 -4.93 -0.18 1.13
CA TYR A 87 -4.46 -0.75 2.40
C TYR A 87 -3.49 0.20 3.11
N GLU A 88 -3.55 0.23 4.45
CA GLU A 88 -2.54 0.87 5.29
C GLU A 88 -1.36 -0.09 5.46
N ILE A 89 -0.13 0.36 5.20
CA ILE A 89 1.06 -0.51 5.26
C ILE A 89 1.97 -0.09 6.41
N LEU A 90 2.27 -1.05 7.28
CA LEU A 90 3.26 -0.93 8.35
C LEU A 90 4.46 -1.84 8.05
N ASP A 91 5.53 -1.26 7.49
CA ASP A 91 6.74 -2.01 7.12
C ASP A 91 7.81 -1.91 8.22
N LEU A 92 8.18 -3.03 8.83
CA LEU A 92 9.21 -3.12 9.88
C LEU A 92 10.64 -3.26 9.32
N GLY A 93 10.80 -3.35 8.01
CA GLY A 93 12.10 -3.46 7.36
C GLY A 93 12.63 -4.90 7.33
N VAL A 94 13.93 -5.06 7.57
CA VAL A 94 14.64 -6.34 7.41
C VAL A 94 15.27 -6.84 8.70
N MET A 95 15.59 -8.14 8.72
CA MET A 95 16.15 -8.83 9.88
C MET A 95 15.28 -8.74 11.15
N VAL A 96 13.96 -8.70 11.02
CA VAL A 96 13.05 -8.47 12.14
C VAL A 96 12.78 -9.77 12.91
N ALA A 97 12.93 -9.75 14.23
CA ALA A 97 12.63 -10.89 15.09
C ALA A 97 11.11 -11.17 15.15
N ALA A 98 10.73 -12.45 15.21
CA ALA A 98 9.32 -12.84 15.25
C ALA A 98 8.56 -12.22 16.43
N GLU A 99 9.21 -12.10 17.59
CA GLU A 99 8.64 -11.45 18.79
C GLU A 99 8.29 -9.98 18.50
N THR A 100 9.19 -9.23 17.86
CA THR A 100 8.94 -7.85 17.43
C THR A 100 7.79 -7.74 16.43
N ILE A 101 7.68 -8.69 15.49
CA ILE A 101 6.60 -8.74 14.51
C ILE A 101 5.25 -8.91 15.23
N LEU A 102 5.14 -9.88 16.13
CA LEU A 102 3.92 -10.18 16.86
C LEU A 102 3.54 -9.06 17.84
N ASP A 103 4.49 -8.55 18.61
CA ASP A 103 4.26 -7.45 19.57
C ASP A 103 3.75 -6.20 18.85
N THR A 104 4.34 -5.89 17.68
CA THR A 104 3.94 -4.73 16.89
C THR A 104 2.57 -4.96 16.25
N ALA A 105 2.28 -6.16 15.77
CA ALA A 105 0.99 -6.51 15.19
C ALA A 105 -0.15 -6.31 16.20
N GLU A 106 0.01 -6.81 17.43
CA GLU A 106 -0.97 -6.62 18.51
C GLU A 106 -1.10 -5.15 18.91
N LYS A 107 0.03 -4.46 19.10
CA LYS A 107 0.05 -3.06 19.51
C LYS A 107 -0.63 -2.13 18.50
N GLU A 108 -0.39 -2.36 17.23
CA GLU A 108 -0.88 -1.50 16.13
C GLU A 108 -2.23 -1.97 15.57
N GLY A 109 -2.77 -3.10 16.07
CA GLY A 109 -4.06 -3.65 15.67
C GLY A 109 -4.14 -3.96 14.18
N VAL A 110 -3.11 -4.61 13.63
CA VAL A 110 -3.07 -4.92 12.19
C VAL A 110 -3.98 -6.10 11.86
N ASP A 111 -4.57 -6.08 10.66
CA ASP A 111 -5.49 -7.13 10.20
C ASP A 111 -4.74 -8.33 9.61
N ILE A 112 -3.55 -8.10 9.04
CA ILE A 112 -2.72 -9.09 8.33
C ILE A 112 -1.24 -8.84 8.64
N ILE A 113 -0.46 -9.91 8.78
CA ILE A 113 1.02 -9.95 8.84
C ILE A 113 1.55 -10.68 7.59
#